data_AF-D5QIF3-F1
#
_entry.id   AF-D5QIF3-F1
#
_cell.length_a   1.000
_cell.length_b   1.000
_cell.length_c   1.000
_cell.angle_alpha   90.00
_cell.angle_beta   90.00
_cell.angle_gamma   90.00
#
_symmetry.space_group_name_H-M   'P 1'
#
loop_
_entity.id
_entity.type
_entity.pdbx_description
1 polymer ?
#
loop_
_entity_poly.entity_id
_entity_poly.type
_entity_poly.pdbx_seq_one_letter_code
_entity_poly.pdbx_strand_id
1 'polypeptide(L)' 'MAFKDGDVVMIRKDAISDPEWSGTRGTVVEIIDNGQMRVRSDQTGDDKWFTPEQVVSG' A
#
# COMPACT_ATOMS: atom_id res chain seq x y z
N MET A 1 9.86 -10.70 -2.53
CA MET A 1 9.25 -10.58 -1.19
C MET A 1 7.75 -10.71 -1.38
N ALA A 2 7.09 -11.63 -0.68
CA ALA A 2 5.63 -11.72 -0.68
C ALA A 2 5.14 -10.92 0.53
N PHE A 3 4.38 -9.86 0.28
CA PHE A 3 3.73 -9.09 1.34
C PHE A 3 2.68 -9.96 2.04
N LYS A 4 2.38 -9.62 3.30
CA LYS A 4 1.38 -10.30 4.12
C LYS A 4 0.41 -9.29 4.74
N ASP A 5 -0.74 -9.78 5.19
CA ASP A 5 -1.60 -9.00 6.07
C ASP A 5 -0.84 -8.56 7.34
N GLY A 6 -1.02 -7.31 7.71
CA GLY A 6 -0.28 -6.66 8.79
C GLY A 6 1.10 -6.12 8.40
N ASP A 7 1.60 -6.38 7.19
CA ASP A 7 2.87 -5.78 6.74
C ASP A 7 2.72 -4.28 6.56
N VAL A 8 3.75 -3.56 7.00
CA VAL A 8 3.80 -2.12 6.81
C VAL A 8 4.59 -1.80 5.55
N VAL A 9 3.93 -1.07 4.66
CA VAL A 9 4.46 -0.72 3.34
C VAL A 9 4.47 0.79 3.14
N MET A 10 5.34 1.24 2.25
CA MET A 10 5.40 2.62 1.80
C MET A 10 4.96 2.68 0.35
N ILE A 11 4.04 3.58 0.03
CA ILE A 11 3.60 3.79 -1.34
C ILE A 11 4.66 4.59 -2.08
N ARG A 12 5.04 4.13 -3.26
CA ARG A 12 6.02 4.80 -4.10
C ARG A 12 5.46 6.13 -4.63
N LYS A 13 6.27 7.18 -4.58
CA LYS A 13 5.87 8.52 -5.01
C LYS A 13 5.60 8.63 -6.50
N ASP A 14 6.35 7.85 -7.29
CA ASP A 14 6.29 7.76 -8.75
C ASP A 14 5.23 6.80 -9.25
N ALA A 15 4.71 5.93 -8.38
CA ALA A 15 3.76 4.90 -8.77
C ALA A 15 2.30 5.38 -8.81
N ILE A 16 2.02 6.54 -8.19
CA ILE A 16 0.66 7.03 -7.96
C ILE A 16 0.56 8.55 -8.12
N SER A 17 -0.49 8.97 -8.83
CA SER A 17 -0.82 10.38 -9.05
C SER A 17 -1.53 11.05 -7.87
N ASP A 18 -2.07 10.26 -6.93
CA ASP A 18 -2.70 10.76 -5.70
C ASP A 18 -1.66 11.30 -4.71
N PRO A 19 -1.63 12.61 -4.45
CA PRO A 19 -0.64 13.21 -3.56
C PRO A 19 -0.80 12.77 -2.10
N GLU A 20 -2.01 12.40 -1.68
CA GLU A 20 -2.30 11.91 -0.32
C GLU A 20 -1.69 10.53 -0.05
N TRP A 21 -1.47 9.76 -1.12
CA TRP A 21 -0.86 8.43 -1.05
C TRP A 21 0.60 8.43 -1.47
N SER A 22 1.05 9.41 -2.24
CA SER A 22 2.42 9.50 -2.78
C SER A 22 3.47 9.62 -1.66
N GLY A 23 4.22 8.53 -1.41
CA GLY A 23 5.25 8.50 -0.36
C GLY A 23 4.68 8.30 1.04
N THR A 24 3.40 7.93 1.15
CA THR A 24 2.72 7.71 2.42
C THR A 24 2.94 6.29 2.90
N ARG A 25 3.00 6.12 4.22
CA ARG A 25 3.08 4.82 4.88
C ARG A 25 1.68 4.27 5.12
N GLY A 26 1.51 2.98 4.93
CA GLY A 26 0.27 2.31 5.26
C GLY A 26 0.48 0.84 5.59
N THR A 27 -0.56 0.23 6.14
CA THR A 27 -0.54 -1.16 6.57
C THR A 27 -1.37 -2.00 5.61
N VAL A 28 -0.83 -3.10 5.13
CA VAL A 28 -1.56 -4.08 4.33
C VAL A 28 -2.61 -4.74 5.23
N VAL A 29 -3.88 -4.58 4.91
CA VAL A 29 -4.99 -5.17 5.67
C VAL A 29 -5.60 -6.39 4.99
N GLU A 30 -5.39 -6.52 3.68
CA GLU A 30 -5.99 -7.59 2.88
C GLU A 30 -5.15 -7.80 1.61
N ILE A 31 -5.01 -9.04 1.17
CA ILE A 31 -4.38 -9.39 -0.10
C ILE A 31 -5.31 -10.33 -0.82
N ILE A 32 -5.62 -10.02 -2.07
CA ILE A 32 -6.51 -10.85 -2.90
C ILE A 32 -5.69 -11.64 -3.93
N ASP A 33 -6.25 -12.74 -4.43
CA ASP A 33 -5.57 -13.69 -5.32
C ASP A 33 -4.99 -13.07 -6.60
N ASN A 34 -5.50 -11.91 -7.04
CA ASN A 34 -4.94 -11.21 -8.20
C ASN A 34 -3.61 -10.47 -7.91
N GLY A 35 -3.11 -10.58 -6.68
CA GLY A 35 -1.88 -9.94 -6.22
C GLY A 35 -2.05 -8.48 -5.77
N GLN A 36 -3.25 -7.91 -5.84
CA GLN A 36 -3.52 -6.60 -5.26
C GLN A 36 -3.65 -6.69 -3.75
N MET A 37 -3.22 -5.63 -3.10
CA MET A 37 -3.16 -5.51 -1.67
C MET A 37 -3.94 -4.27 -1.26
N ARG A 38 -4.85 -4.43 -0.31
CA ARG A 38 -5.53 -3.32 0.33
C ARG A 38 -4.59 -2.77 1.39
N VAL A 39 -4.18 -1.54 1.23
CA VAL A 39 -3.36 -0.82 2.20
C VAL A 39 -4.23 0.24 2.85
N ARG A 40 -4.22 0.27 4.18
CA ARG A 40 -4.80 1.35 4.98
C ARG A 40 -3.73 2.41 5.25
N SER A 41 -4.01 3.66 4.91
CA SER A 41 -3.16 4.80 5.20
C SER A 41 -3.10 5.03 6.71
N ASP A 42 -1.89 5.11 7.25
CA ASP A 42 -1.70 5.42 8.67
C ASP A 42 -1.99 6.91 8.96
N GLN A 43 -2.02 7.77 7.93
CA GLN A 43 -2.25 9.22 8.07
C GLN A 43 -3.73 9.59 8.03
N THR A 44 -4.47 9.04 7.07
CA THR A 44 -5.88 9.41 6.84
C THR A 44 -6.85 8.37 7.36
N GLY A 45 -6.41 7.12 7.58
CA GLY A 45 -7.27 5.99 7.91
C GLY A 45 -8.02 5.40 6.73
N ASP A 46 -7.86 5.96 5.53
CA ASP A 46 -8.47 5.45 4.30
C ASP A 46 -7.83 4.14 3.86
N ASP A 47 -8.58 3.33 3.12
CA ASP A 47 -8.07 2.12 2.51
C ASP A 47 -8.20 2.16 0.99
N LYS A 48 -7.13 1.69 0.33
CA LYS A 48 -7.04 1.69 -1.13
C LYS A 48 -6.27 0.46 -1.61
N TRP A 49 -6.60 0.03 -2.81
CA TRP A 49 -5.96 -1.12 -3.45
C TRP A 49 -4.71 -0.69 -4.21
N PHE A 50 -3.61 -1.40 -3.98
CA PHE A 50 -2.32 -1.19 -4.63
C PHE A 50 -1.76 -2.50 -5.14
N THR A 51 -0.94 -2.42 -6.17
CA THR A 51 -0.14 -3.55 -6.61
C THR A 51 1.23 -3.56 -5.90
N PRO A 52 1.88 -4.73 -5.77
CA PRO A 52 3.17 -4.89 -5.09
C PRO A 52 4.31 -4.09 -5.73
N GLU A 53 4.17 -3.69 -6.98
CA GLU A 53 5.08 -2.81 -7.71
C GLU A 53 4.92 -1.32 -7.37
N GLN A 54 3.74 -0.91 -6.88
CA GLN A 54 3.47 0.46 -6.45
C GLN A 54 3.86 0.72 -4.99
N VAL A 55 4.25 -0.33 -4.27
CA VAL A 55 4.61 -0.25 -2.85
C VAL A 55 5.99 -0.83 -2.62
N VAL A 56 6.60 -0.44 -1.51
CA VAL A 56 7.88 -0.99 -1.04
C VAL A 56 7.73 -1.40 0.42
N SER A 57 8.50 -2.42 0.82
CA SER A 57 8.66 -2.74 2.25
C SER A 57 9.15 -1.49 2.98
N GLY A 58 8.44 -1.10 4.03
CA GLY A 58 8.88 -0.05 4.96
C GLY A 58 9.83 -0.57 6.01
#